data_AF-A0A086Q402-F1
#
_entry.id   AF-A0A086Q402-F1
#
_cell.length_a   1.000
_cell.length_b   1.000
_cell.length_c   1.000
_cell.angle_alpha   90.00
_cell.angle_beta   90.00
_cell.angle_gamma   90.00
#
_symmetry.space_group_name_H-M   'P 1'
#
loop_
_entity.id
_entity.type
_entity.pdbx_description
1 polymer ?
#
loop_
_entity_poly.entity_id
_entity_poly.type
_entity_poly.pdbx_seq_one_letter_code
_entity_poly.pdbx_strand_id
1 'polypeptide(L)'
;MTIHSCLARRAVSVAASGARAFASGLGARAVAVGALQSARLLHTSNLRAAGAKISPSEMSRLLEERIAGWKTQTSTEEVGRVVSVGDGIARLFGLEGVQAGELVEFQNGMTGMALNLETDNVGVVIFGDDRSVLEGDSVKRTGRIVDVPIGPGLLGRVVDALGNPIDGK
;
A
#
# COMPACT_ATOMS: atom_id res chain seq x y z
N MET A 1 -31.01 -43.17 7.88
CA MET A 1 -30.59 -43.83 9.14
C MET A 1 -29.13 -43.45 9.40
N THR A 2 -28.84 -42.98 10.63
CA THR A 2 -27.50 -42.89 11.28
C THR A 2 -26.49 -41.88 10.67
N ILE A 3 -26.26 -40.67 11.21
CA ILE A 3 -25.56 -40.22 12.45
C ILE A 3 -24.07 -40.64 12.53
N HIS A 4 -23.17 -39.65 12.38
CA HIS A 4 -21.79 -39.46 12.91
C HIS A 4 -20.98 -38.66 11.86
N SER A 5 -20.20 -37.62 12.13
CA SER A 5 -19.52 -37.15 13.34
C SER A 5 -19.15 -35.66 13.16
N CYS A 6 -19.64 -34.80 14.06
CA CYS A 6 -19.25 -33.40 14.16
C CYS A 6 -17.90 -33.32 14.90
N LEU A 7 -16.83 -32.97 14.17
CA LEU A 7 -15.48 -32.93 14.71
C LEU A 7 -15.26 -31.62 15.51
N ALA A 8 -15.09 -31.82 16.81
CA ALA A 8 -14.14 -31.15 17.71
C ALA A 8 -14.13 -29.61 17.84
N ARG A 9 -14.77 -29.19 18.93
CA ARG A 9 -14.34 -28.06 19.78
C ARG A 9 -12.86 -28.19 20.17
N ARG A 10 -12.12 -27.08 20.13
CA ARG A 10 -11.00 -26.84 21.04
C ARG A 10 -11.00 -25.37 21.47
N ALA A 11 -11.63 -25.15 22.64
CA ALA A 11 -11.38 -23.98 23.47
C ALA A 11 -10.07 -24.24 24.24
N VAL A 12 -9.13 -23.32 24.19
CA VAL A 12 -7.96 -23.32 25.08
C VAL A 12 -8.28 -22.40 26.24
N SER A 13 -8.39 -23.01 27.41
CA SER A 13 -8.33 -22.36 28.71
C SER A 13 -6.88 -22.18 29.13
N VAL A 14 -6.50 -20.99 29.58
CA VAL A 14 -5.40 -20.82 30.53
C VAL A 14 -5.90 -19.92 31.64
N ALA A 15 -6.14 -20.53 32.80
CA ALA A 15 -6.33 -19.88 34.08
C ALA A 15 -5.14 -20.26 34.97
N ALA A 16 -4.45 -19.27 35.52
CA ALA A 16 -3.58 -19.30 36.69
C ALA A 16 -2.95 -17.90 36.79
N SER A 17 -2.66 -17.28 37.92
CA SER A 17 -2.80 -17.53 39.36
C SER A 17 -2.14 -16.30 39.99
N GLY A 18 -2.66 -15.72 41.07
CA GLY A 18 -1.88 -14.78 41.87
C GLY A 18 -2.62 -13.60 42.49
N ALA A 19 -3.56 -13.89 43.39
CA ALA A 19 -3.98 -12.92 44.40
C ALA A 19 -2.98 -12.93 45.56
N ARG A 20 -2.37 -11.78 45.90
CA ARG A 20 -1.96 -11.46 47.26
C ARG A 20 -2.18 -9.99 47.56
N ALA A 21 -2.96 -9.78 48.61
CA ALA A 21 -3.25 -8.52 49.25
C ALA A 21 -2.02 -7.96 49.97
N PHE A 22 -1.90 -6.63 50.00
CA PHE A 22 -1.24 -5.92 51.09
C PHE A 22 -2.05 -4.67 51.42
N ALA A 23 -2.66 -4.69 52.60
CA ALA A 23 -3.32 -3.56 53.21
C ALA A 23 -2.38 -2.90 54.23
N SER A 24 -2.45 -1.58 54.35
CA SER A 24 -2.45 -0.77 55.59
C SER A 24 -1.71 0.55 55.41
N GLY A 25 -2.34 1.65 55.85
CA GLY A 25 -1.72 2.97 55.91
C GLY A 25 -2.72 4.11 55.95
N LEU A 26 -3.24 4.41 57.16
CA LEU A 26 -4.10 5.53 57.50
C LEU A 26 -3.54 6.90 57.07
N GLY A 27 -4.42 7.87 56.78
CA GLY A 27 -4.02 9.28 56.72
C GLY A 27 -5.09 10.22 56.16
N ALA A 28 -6.20 10.39 56.88
CA ALA A 28 -7.14 11.47 56.63
C ALA A 28 -6.49 12.84 56.84
N ARG A 29 -6.68 13.78 55.89
CA ARG A 29 -6.97 15.19 56.21
C ARG A 29 -7.34 16.02 54.98
N ALA A 30 -8.61 16.41 54.93
CA ALA A 30 -9.10 17.54 54.16
C ALA A 30 -8.82 18.84 54.93
N VAL A 31 -8.31 19.87 54.25
CA VAL A 31 -8.41 21.26 54.69
C VAL A 31 -8.74 22.10 53.45
N ALA A 32 -9.96 22.61 53.43
CA ALA A 32 -10.37 23.71 52.57
C ALA A 32 -10.22 25.01 53.35
N VAL A 33 -9.52 26.00 52.81
CA VAL A 33 -9.62 27.40 53.25
C VAL A 33 -9.42 28.32 52.04
N GLY A 34 -10.37 29.22 51.82
CA GLY A 34 -10.04 30.61 51.51
C GLY A 34 -10.12 31.04 50.06
N ALA A 35 -11.15 31.84 49.77
CA ALA A 35 -11.43 32.49 48.50
C ALA A 35 -10.53 33.71 48.18
N LEU A 36 -10.73 34.21 46.96
CA LEU A 36 -10.56 35.59 46.45
C LEU A 36 -9.17 36.06 46.01
N GLN A 37 -9.00 36.15 44.68
CA GLN A 37 -8.46 37.29 43.89
C GLN A 37 -7.97 36.72 42.53
N SER A 38 -8.33 37.19 41.34
CA SER A 38 -9.03 38.39 40.88
C SER A 38 -9.52 38.12 39.45
N ALA A 39 -10.58 38.81 39.04
CA ALA A 39 -11.08 38.79 37.68
C ALA A 39 -9.99 39.19 36.65
N ARG A 40 -9.77 38.31 35.66
CA ARG A 40 -9.43 38.70 34.29
C ARG A 40 -10.25 37.85 33.33
N LEU A 41 -11.43 38.35 33.00
CA LEU A 41 -12.16 37.99 31.78
C LEU A 41 -11.36 38.54 30.61
N LEU A 42 -10.66 37.71 29.84
CA LEU A 42 -10.29 38.03 28.46
C LEU A 42 -10.26 36.74 27.60
N HIS A 43 -11.39 36.50 26.94
CA HIS A 43 -11.57 35.80 25.66
C HIS A 43 -11.29 34.28 25.59
N THR A 44 -12.39 33.52 25.48
CA THR A 44 -12.43 32.21 24.84
C THR A 44 -12.22 32.37 23.33
N SER A 45 -10.98 32.55 22.89
CA SER A 45 -10.65 32.43 21.47
C SER A 45 -10.22 31.00 21.17
N ASN A 46 -11.16 30.33 20.51
CA ASN A 46 -11.04 29.08 19.80
C ASN A 46 -9.77 28.99 18.93
N LEU A 47 -9.38 27.74 18.60
CA LEU A 47 -8.38 27.29 17.62
C LEU A 47 -6.93 27.14 18.11
N ARG A 48 -6.59 25.91 18.54
CA ARG A 48 -5.43 25.16 18.00
C ARG A 48 -5.50 23.69 18.39
N ALA A 49 -6.52 23.01 17.87
CA ALA A 49 -6.49 21.58 17.64
C ALA A 49 -6.78 21.34 16.16
N ALA A 50 -5.79 21.62 15.31
CA ALA A 50 -5.83 21.22 13.92
C ALA A 50 -4.63 20.31 13.65
N GLY A 51 -4.58 19.19 14.37
CA GLY A 51 -4.15 17.97 13.70
C GLY A 51 -5.25 17.67 12.70
N ALA A 52 -4.94 17.71 11.41
CA ALA A 52 -5.91 17.47 10.34
C ALA A 52 -6.58 16.11 10.56
N LYS A 53 -7.78 16.13 11.16
CA LYS A 53 -8.64 14.96 11.28
C LYS A 53 -9.37 14.87 9.96
N ILE A 54 -8.87 14.03 9.05
CA ILE A 54 -9.65 13.66 7.87
C ILE A 54 -10.99 13.11 8.38
N SER A 55 -12.10 13.70 7.93
CA SER A 55 -13.41 13.31 8.42
C SER A 55 -13.78 11.94 7.85
N PRO A 56 -14.33 11.00 8.63
CA PRO A 56 -14.74 9.68 8.13
C PRO A 56 -15.69 9.77 6.93
N SER A 57 -16.52 10.81 6.91
CA SER A 57 -17.45 11.13 5.81
C SER A 57 -16.75 11.45 4.48
N GLU A 58 -15.62 12.16 4.49
CA GLU A 58 -14.87 12.46 3.27
C GLU A 58 -14.14 11.23 2.73
N MET A 59 -13.62 10.37 3.63
CA MET A 59 -13.00 9.10 3.24
C MET A 59 -14.01 8.13 2.63
N SER A 60 -15.21 8.01 3.23
CA SER A 60 -16.30 7.18 2.69
C SER A 60 -16.71 7.66 1.30
N ARG A 61 -16.90 8.96 1.12
CA ARG A 61 -17.30 9.54 -0.17
C ARG A 61 -16.25 9.32 -1.27
N LEU A 62 -14.97 9.51 -0.97
CA LEU A 62 -13.89 9.26 -1.94
C LEU A 62 -13.83 7.78 -2.38
N LEU A 63 -14.04 6.85 -1.45
CA LEU A 63 -14.09 5.42 -1.76
C LEU A 63 -15.33 5.06 -2.60
N GLU A 64 -16.49 5.60 -2.26
CA GLU A 64 -17.73 5.43 -3.04
C GLU A 64 -17.55 5.94 -4.48
N GLU A 65 -16.95 7.11 -4.67
CA GLU A 65 -16.66 7.68 -5.99
C GLU A 65 -15.69 6.80 -6.80
N ARG A 66 -14.65 6.25 -6.16
CA ARG A 66 -13.70 5.31 -6.82
C ARG A 66 -14.35 4.00 -7.22
N ILE A 67 -15.24 3.45 -6.40
CA ILE A 67 -15.97 2.22 -6.70
C ILE A 67 -16.98 2.46 -7.82
N ALA A 68 -17.72 3.57 -7.78
CA ALA A 68 -18.69 3.92 -8.83
C ALA A 68 -18.03 4.13 -10.20
N GLY A 69 -16.78 4.61 -10.23
CA GLY A 69 -15.99 4.76 -11.44
C GLY A 69 -15.36 3.47 -11.98
N TRP A 70 -15.43 2.36 -11.25
CA TRP A 70 -14.79 1.11 -11.64
C TRP A 70 -15.58 0.41 -12.75
N LYS A 71 -15.14 0.57 -14.00
CA LYS A 71 -15.69 -0.15 -15.16
C LYS A 71 -14.84 -1.38 -15.44
N THR A 72 -15.45 -2.58 -15.42
CA THR A 72 -14.78 -3.81 -15.85
C THR A 72 -14.57 -3.75 -17.36
N GLN A 73 -13.37 -3.36 -17.79
CA GLN A 73 -12.98 -3.48 -19.20
C GLN A 73 -12.43 -4.89 -19.38
N THR A 74 -13.18 -5.76 -20.05
CA THR A 74 -12.67 -7.05 -20.54
C THR A 74 -11.79 -6.77 -21.75
N SER A 75 -10.53 -6.42 -21.49
CA SER A 75 -9.49 -6.34 -22.52
C SER A 75 -8.81 -7.70 -22.63
N THR A 76 -8.59 -8.17 -23.86
CA THR A 76 -7.71 -9.31 -24.10
C THR A 76 -6.28 -8.86 -23.85
N GLU A 77 -5.76 -9.16 -22.67
CA GLU A 77 -4.37 -8.91 -22.31
C GLU A 77 -3.49 -10.01 -22.91
N GLU A 78 -2.41 -9.58 -23.56
CA GLU A 78 -1.40 -10.49 -24.06
C GLU A 78 -0.40 -10.79 -22.95
N VAL A 79 -0.12 -12.08 -22.76
CA VAL A 79 0.71 -12.57 -21.65
C VAL A 79 1.91 -13.32 -22.21
N GLY A 80 3.10 -12.97 -21.74
CA GLY A 80 4.35 -13.69 -21.97
C GLY A 80 4.82 -14.41 -20.72
N ARG A 81 5.89 -15.18 -20.86
CA ARG A 81 6.53 -15.91 -19.76
C ARG A 81 8.03 -15.65 -19.74
N VAL A 82 8.59 -15.48 -18.53
CA VAL A 82 10.03 -15.33 -18.33
C VAL A 82 10.74 -16.65 -18.63
N VAL A 83 11.74 -16.62 -19.51
CA VAL A 83 12.62 -17.75 -19.82
C VAL A 83 13.87 -17.71 -18.95
N SER A 84 14.49 -16.55 -18.82
CA SER A 84 15.72 -16.35 -18.04
C SER A 84 15.83 -14.90 -17.58
N VAL A 85 16.46 -14.66 -16.43
CA VAL A 85 16.76 -13.32 -15.91
C VAL A 85 18.24 -13.24 -15.53
N GLY A 86 18.89 -12.14 -15.87
CA GLY A 86 20.26 -11.86 -15.42
C GLY A 86 20.65 -10.42 -15.69
N ASP A 87 21.43 -9.83 -14.79
CA ASP A 87 21.96 -8.46 -14.88
C ASP A 87 20.87 -7.39 -15.15
N GLY A 88 19.67 -7.57 -14.58
CA GLY A 88 18.54 -6.67 -14.82
C GLY A 88 17.83 -6.82 -16.18
N ILE A 89 18.18 -7.85 -16.95
CA ILE A 89 17.56 -8.17 -18.24
C ILE A 89 16.81 -9.49 -18.14
N ALA A 90 15.52 -9.47 -18.47
CA ALA A 90 14.69 -10.65 -18.64
C ALA A 90 14.54 -10.99 -20.12
N ARG A 91 14.64 -12.29 -20.44
CA ARG A 91 14.22 -12.83 -21.73
C ARG A 91 12.84 -13.41 -21.58
N LEU A 92 11.90 -12.91 -22.37
CA LEU A 92 10.51 -13.35 -22.35
C LEU A 92 10.19 -14.11 -23.63
N PHE A 93 9.33 -15.12 -23.49
CA PHE A 93 8.69 -15.80 -24.61
C PHE A 93 7.22 -15.35 -24.71
N GLY A 94 6.75 -15.17 -25.94
CA GLY A 94 5.42 -14.61 -26.24
C GLY A 94 5.49 -13.09 -26.42
N LEU A 95 4.39 -12.40 -26.10
CA LEU A 95 4.25 -10.95 -26.34
C LEU A 95 4.44 -10.55 -27.81
N GLU A 96 3.91 -11.34 -28.76
CA GLU A 96 3.92 -11.10 -30.21
C GLU A 96 3.56 -9.67 -30.64
N GLY A 97 2.63 -9.02 -29.93
CA GLY A 97 2.20 -7.67 -30.27
C GLY A 97 2.88 -6.56 -29.47
N VAL A 98 3.97 -6.84 -28.74
CA VAL A 98 4.69 -5.81 -27.99
C VAL A 98 5.50 -4.91 -28.92
N GLN A 99 5.56 -3.62 -28.57
CA GLN A 99 6.33 -2.63 -29.32
C GLN A 99 7.66 -2.33 -28.64
N ALA A 100 8.63 -1.83 -29.41
CA ALA A 100 9.91 -1.42 -28.86
C ALA A 100 9.70 -0.17 -27.99
N GLY A 101 10.28 -0.16 -26.79
CA GLY A 101 10.09 0.90 -25.80
C GLY A 101 8.75 0.82 -25.07
N GLU A 102 8.02 -0.29 -25.19
CA GLU A 102 6.76 -0.49 -24.48
C GLU A 102 6.98 -0.91 -23.03
N LEU A 103 6.14 -0.41 -22.12
CA LEU A 103 6.10 -0.86 -20.75
C LEU A 103 5.43 -2.24 -20.65
N VAL A 104 5.99 -3.09 -19.81
CA VAL A 104 5.44 -4.39 -19.44
C VAL A 104 5.41 -4.53 -17.93
N GLU A 105 4.45 -5.31 -17.43
CA GLU A 105 4.25 -5.55 -16.01
C GLU A 105 4.47 -7.03 -15.69
N PHE A 106 5.38 -7.31 -14.75
CA PHE A 106 5.63 -8.65 -14.25
C PHE A 106 4.57 -9.02 -13.21
N GLN A 107 4.34 -10.32 -13.02
CA GLN A 107 3.39 -10.84 -12.03
C GLN A 107 3.65 -10.32 -10.60
N ASN A 108 4.91 -9.96 -10.30
CA ASN A 108 5.33 -9.46 -8.99
C ASN A 108 5.09 -7.94 -8.82
N GLY A 109 4.44 -7.29 -9.79
CA GLY A 109 4.13 -5.85 -9.78
C GLY A 109 5.30 -4.96 -10.19
N MET A 110 6.43 -5.55 -10.57
CA MET A 110 7.53 -4.79 -11.16
C MET A 110 7.21 -4.43 -12.61
N THR A 111 7.80 -3.32 -13.05
CA THR A 111 7.67 -2.87 -14.43
C THR A 111 8.98 -3.10 -15.17
N GLY A 112 8.89 -3.21 -16.48
CA GLY A 112 10.05 -3.26 -17.35
C GLY A 112 9.75 -2.63 -18.69
N MET A 113 10.78 -2.47 -19.51
CA MET A 113 10.68 -1.93 -20.85
C MET A 113 11.18 -2.93 -21.89
N ALA A 114 10.36 -3.18 -22.91
CA ALA A 114 10.75 -3.99 -24.05
C ALA A 114 11.80 -3.25 -24.89
N LEU A 115 12.95 -3.88 -25.10
CA LEU A 115 14.13 -3.25 -25.70
C LEU A 115 14.49 -3.93 -27.02
N ASN A 116 14.71 -5.25 -26.98
CA ASN A 116 15.00 -6.05 -28.16
C ASN A 116 13.80 -6.92 -28.52
N LEU A 117 13.39 -6.90 -29.78
CA LEU A 117 12.29 -7.71 -30.30
C LEU A 117 12.85 -8.74 -31.28
N GLU A 118 12.87 -10.01 -30.89
CA GLU A 118 13.21 -11.13 -31.76
C GLU A 118 11.94 -11.90 -32.12
N THR A 119 12.01 -12.79 -33.11
CA THR A 119 10.86 -13.60 -33.54
C THR A 119 10.28 -14.44 -32.41
N ASP A 120 11.16 -15.03 -31.59
CA ASP A 120 10.77 -16.00 -30.56
C ASP A 120 10.96 -15.46 -29.14
N ASN A 121 11.69 -14.35 -28.97
CA ASN A 121 12.01 -13.79 -27.66
C ASN A 121 11.90 -12.27 -27.64
N VAL A 122 11.58 -11.74 -26.47
CA VAL A 122 11.59 -10.31 -26.20
C VAL A 122 12.58 -10.04 -25.07
N GLY A 123 13.55 -9.18 -25.32
CA GLY A 123 14.47 -8.68 -24.30
C GLY A 123 13.85 -7.51 -23.55
N VAL A 124 13.62 -7.68 -22.26
CA VAL A 124 13.02 -6.68 -21.37
C VAL A 124 14.02 -6.27 -20.31
N VAL A 125 14.22 -4.96 -20.14
CA VAL A 125 14.96 -4.42 -18.99
C VAL A 125 13.99 -4.23 -17.83
N ILE A 126 14.39 -4.73 -16.66
CA ILE A 126 13.59 -4.65 -15.43
C ILE A 126 13.87 -3.33 -14.73
N PHE A 127 12.82 -2.62 -14.33
CA PHE A 127 12.92 -1.47 -13.44
C PHE A 127 12.77 -1.94 -11.99
N GLY A 128 13.90 -2.11 -11.30
CA GLY A 128 13.92 -2.52 -9.90
C GLY A 128 14.96 -3.60 -9.61
N ASP A 129 14.65 -4.46 -8.63
CA ASP A 129 15.50 -5.57 -8.20
C ASP A 129 15.14 -6.86 -8.97
N ASP A 130 16.06 -7.31 -9.80
CA ASP A 130 15.89 -8.47 -10.69
C ASP A 130 15.72 -9.80 -9.92
N ARG A 131 16.22 -9.86 -8.68
CA ARG A 131 16.11 -11.03 -7.78
C ARG A 131 14.69 -11.46 -7.48
N SER A 132 13.74 -10.54 -7.60
CA SER A 132 12.34 -10.82 -7.35
C SER A 132 11.63 -11.47 -8.55
N VAL A 133 12.23 -11.45 -9.75
CA VAL A 133 11.68 -12.11 -10.94
C VAL A 133 12.28 -13.50 -11.09
N LEU A 134 11.41 -14.50 -11.24
CA LEU A 134 11.83 -15.88 -11.45
C LEU A 134 11.48 -16.36 -12.85
N GLU A 135 12.20 -17.38 -13.30
CA GLU A 135 11.85 -18.11 -14.52
C GLU A 135 10.44 -18.68 -14.40
N GLY A 136 9.66 -18.55 -15.47
CA GLY A 136 8.27 -18.99 -15.50
C GLY A 136 7.25 -17.94 -15.05
N ASP A 137 7.68 -16.79 -14.52
CA ASP A 137 6.76 -15.71 -14.15
C ASP A 137 6.00 -15.18 -15.36
N SER A 138 4.74 -14.82 -15.13
CA SER A 138 3.89 -14.23 -16.17
C SER A 138 4.21 -12.75 -16.33
N VAL A 139 4.23 -12.27 -17.57
CA VAL A 139 4.43 -10.85 -17.89
C VAL A 139 3.29 -10.37 -18.76
N LYS A 140 2.73 -9.23 -18.43
CA LYS A 140 1.60 -8.62 -19.11
C LYS A 140 2.04 -7.42 -19.91
N ARG A 141 1.49 -7.29 -21.12
CA ARG A 141 1.68 -6.10 -21.95
C ARG A 141 0.77 -4.95 -21.46
N THR A 142 1.32 -3.74 -21.32
CA THR A 142 0.55 -2.57 -20.88
C THR A 142 -0.07 -1.77 -22.04
N GLY A 143 0.41 -1.95 -23.27
CA GLY A 143 -0.09 -1.24 -24.47
C GLY A 143 0.40 0.20 -24.59
N ARG A 144 1.39 0.59 -23.77
CA ARG A 144 1.84 1.98 -23.63
C ARG A 144 3.34 2.06 -23.79
N ILE A 145 3.79 2.90 -24.71
CA ILE A 145 5.19 3.29 -24.82
C ILE A 145 5.57 4.02 -23.53
N VAL A 146 6.77 3.74 -23.01
CA VAL A 146 7.26 4.36 -21.78
C VAL A 146 7.20 5.88 -21.90
N ASP A 147 6.42 6.49 -21.00
CA ASP A 147 6.28 7.92 -20.85
C ASP A 147 6.56 8.33 -19.40
N VAL A 148 6.87 9.61 -19.21
CA VAL A 148 7.16 10.18 -17.90
C VAL A 148 6.28 11.41 -17.72
N PRO A 149 5.57 11.54 -16.57
CA PRO A 149 4.75 12.71 -16.30
C PRO A 149 5.61 13.96 -16.23
N ILE A 150 5.13 15.07 -16.82
CA ILE A 150 5.79 16.38 -16.78
C ILE A 150 4.83 17.45 -16.21
N GLY A 151 5.39 18.52 -15.62
CA GLY A 151 4.61 19.69 -15.23
C GLY A 151 5.18 20.45 -14.03
N PRO A 152 4.56 21.60 -13.67
CA PRO A 152 5.03 22.45 -12.57
C PRO A 152 5.07 21.74 -11.21
N GLY A 153 4.25 20.72 -11.02
CA GLY A 153 4.24 19.91 -9.80
C GLY A 153 5.53 19.14 -9.54
N LEU A 154 6.44 19.01 -10.51
CA LEU A 154 7.76 18.40 -10.31
C LEU A 154 8.79 19.36 -9.70
N LEU A 155 8.51 20.67 -9.69
CA LEU A 155 9.45 21.66 -9.18
C LEU A 155 9.72 21.44 -7.69
N GLY A 156 10.98 21.16 -7.35
CA GLY A 156 11.42 20.91 -5.98
C GLY A 156 11.12 19.51 -5.45
N ARG A 157 10.53 18.61 -6.26
CA ARG A 157 10.39 17.20 -5.93
C ARG A 157 11.60 16.39 -6.39
N VAL A 158 11.83 15.26 -5.76
CA VAL A 158 12.81 14.25 -6.22
C VAL A 158 12.03 13.06 -6.74
N VAL A 159 12.25 12.71 -8.00
CA VAL A 159 11.51 11.64 -8.70
C VAL A 159 12.48 10.60 -9.26
N ASP A 160 11.97 9.38 -9.46
CA ASP A 160 12.66 8.32 -10.18
C ASP A 160 12.58 8.53 -11.71
N ALA A 161 13.17 7.61 -12.47
CA ALA A 161 13.19 7.65 -13.94
C ALA A 161 11.81 7.50 -14.60
N LEU A 162 10.83 6.93 -13.90
CA LEU A 162 9.44 6.79 -14.35
C LEU A 162 8.56 7.96 -13.86
N GLY A 163 9.15 8.92 -13.13
CA GLY A 163 8.45 10.09 -12.60
C GLY A 163 7.71 9.84 -11.28
N ASN A 164 7.93 8.71 -10.62
CA ASN A 164 7.39 8.45 -9.29
C ASN A 164 8.18 9.25 -8.24
N PRO A 165 7.52 9.92 -7.29
CA PRO A 165 8.20 10.65 -6.22
C PRO A 165 8.92 9.71 -5.26
N ILE A 166 10.18 10.04 -4.96
CA ILE A 166 11.04 9.34 -3.99
C ILE A 166 11.46 10.26 -2.84
N ASP A 167 10.88 11.45 -2.75
CA ASP A 167 11.14 12.45 -1.72
C ASP A 167 10.37 12.22 -0.40
N GLY A 168 9.47 11.23 -0.36
CA GLY A 168 8.70 10.85 0.84
C GLY A 168 7.72 11.91 1.31
N LYS A 169 7.32 12.84 0.43
CA LYS A 169 6.41 13.96 0.70
C LYS A 169 5.09 13.82 -0.06
#